data_AF-A0A4P6FPX1-F1
#
_entry.id   AF-A0A4P6FPX1-F1
#
_cell.length_a   1.000
_cell.length_b   1.000
_cell.length_c   1.000
_cell.angle_alpha   90.00
_cell.angle_beta   90.00
_cell.angle_gamma   90.00
#
_symmetry.space_group_name_H-M   'P 1'
#
loop_
_entity.id
_entity.type
_entity.pdbx_description
1 polymer ?
#
loop_
_entity_poly.entity_id
_entity_poly.type
_entity_poly.pdbx_seq_one_letter_code
_entity_poly.pdbx_strand_id
1 'polypeptide(L)'
;MVTTRLEGAIGALEIGEKKEAEGDLCRAHMAYETAINDFMHLALVECDSADAVKTWVANQPLQIALDGFVRISNFVIAEPRSEWTRYFQSGNYLLIAFSHFCSALGQHERARFLSQIATEPVLFSTAFWAEYSKVYDALSTGRYYSPKFGKFAFLDKYVSCYVDLMLAVMQGEPLGSPLAEIDRQFILRNADRRMNDADAYMIEGSAEYPVKFDFRKAGLLATIAHTKTGAII
;
A
#
# COMPACT_ATOMS: atom_id res chain seq x y z
N MET A 1 0.26 -23.82 -3.87
CA MET A 1 0.48 -22.56 -3.12
C MET A 1 -0.40 -21.45 -3.67
N VAL A 2 -0.29 -21.09 -4.96
CA VAL A 2 -1.17 -20.11 -5.62
C VAL A 2 -2.66 -20.42 -5.44
N THR A 3 -3.10 -21.64 -5.79
CA THR A 3 -4.52 -22.05 -5.67
C THR A 3 -5.05 -21.92 -4.23
N THR A 4 -4.29 -22.43 -3.25
CA THR A 4 -4.66 -22.37 -1.83
C THR A 4 -4.75 -20.93 -1.30
N ARG A 5 -3.87 -20.04 -1.77
CA ARG A 5 -3.90 -18.63 -1.36
C ARG A 5 -5.03 -17.86 -2.05
N LEU A 6 -5.36 -18.20 -3.29
CA LEU A 6 -6.53 -17.64 -3.98
C LEU A 6 -7.84 -18.06 -3.30
N GLU A 7 -7.98 -19.34 -2.94
CA GLU A 7 -9.10 -19.84 -2.14
C GLU A 7 -9.16 -19.14 -0.78
N GLY A 8 -8.01 -18.92 -0.13
CA GLY A 8 -7.92 -18.14 1.11
C GLY A 8 -8.39 -16.69 0.96
N ALA A 9 -7.98 -16.01 -0.12
CA ALA A 9 -8.41 -14.64 -0.42
C ALA A 9 -9.92 -14.55 -0.63
N ILE A 10 -10.50 -15.50 -1.38
CA ILE A 10 -11.94 -15.59 -1.63
C ILE A 10 -12.68 -15.88 -0.31
N GLY A 11 -12.21 -16.84 0.48
CA GLY A 11 -12.82 -17.14 1.78
C GLY A 11 -12.76 -15.96 2.76
N ALA A 12 -11.66 -15.19 2.76
CA ALA A 12 -11.55 -13.95 3.54
C ALA A 12 -12.55 -12.88 3.08
N LEU A 13 -12.75 -12.74 1.76
CA LEU A 13 -13.77 -11.84 1.21
C LEU A 13 -15.18 -12.23 1.67
N GLU A 14 -15.55 -13.51 1.55
CA GLU A 14 -16.86 -14.02 1.97
C GLU A 14 -17.10 -13.79 3.48
N ILE A 15 -16.06 -13.96 4.29
CA ILE A 15 -16.11 -13.63 5.72
C ILE A 15 -16.34 -12.13 5.92
N GLY A 16 -15.68 -11.28 5.14
CA GLY A 16 -15.83 -9.83 5.16
C GLY A 16 -17.28 -9.41 4.93
N GLU A 17 -17.87 -9.87 3.83
CA GLU A 17 -19.26 -9.57 3.45
C GLU A 17 -20.25 -10.06 4.51
N LYS A 18 -20.05 -11.29 5.02
CA LYS A 18 -20.89 -11.84 6.08
C LYS A 18 -20.82 -11.01 7.36
N LYS A 19 -19.62 -10.63 7.79
CA LYS A 19 -19.44 -9.85 9.03
C LYS A 19 -19.98 -8.44 8.90
N GLU A 20 -19.87 -7.85 7.72
CA GLU A 20 -20.48 -6.56 7.45
C GLU A 20 -22.01 -6.64 7.53
N ALA A 21 -22.63 -7.67 6.95
CA ALA A 21 -24.07 -7.89 7.04
C ALA A 21 -24.56 -8.15 8.48
N GLU A 22 -23.71 -8.73 9.33
CA GLU A 22 -23.97 -8.92 10.77
C GLU A 22 -23.74 -7.64 11.61
N GLY A 23 -23.23 -6.56 11.01
CA GLY A 23 -22.87 -5.31 11.69
C GLY A 23 -21.53 -5.36 12.45
N ASP A 24 -20.77 -6.44 12.31
CA ASP A 24 -19.43 -6.60 12.90
C ASP A 24 -18.37 -5.98 11.97
N LEU A 25 -18.39 -4.65 11.90
CA LEU A 25 -17.53 -3.87 10.99
C LEU A 25 -16.03 -4.07 11.25
N CYS A 26 -15.67 -4.34 12.51
CA CYS A 26 -14.30 -4.67 12.89
C CYS A 26 -13.81 -5.93 12.17
N ARG A 27 -14.54 -7.03 12.31
CA ARG A 27 -14.13 -8.29 11.69
C ARG A 27 -14.26 -8.24 10.18
N ALA A 28 -15.23 -7.50 9.66
CA ALA A 28 -15.35 -7.24 8.23
C ALA A 28 -14.10 -6.53 7.69
N HIS A 29 -13.63 -5.48 8.36
CA HIS A 29 -12.44 -4.74 7.96
C HIS A 29 -11.19 -5.60 7.92
N MET A 30 -10.93 -6.39 8.97
CA MET A 30 -9.79 -7.32 9.02
C MET A 30 -9.85 -8.38 7.91
N ALA A 31 -11.05 -8.89 7.60
CA ALA A 31 -11.24 -9.90 6.58
C ALA A 31 -11.04 -9.32 5.16
N TYR A 32 -11.54 -8.11 4.90
CA TYR A 32 -11.26 -7.39 3.65
C TYR A 32 -9.76 -7.08 3.50
N GLU A 33 -9.09 -6.62 4.56
CA GLU A 33 -7.64 -6.41 4.55
C GLU A 33 -6.89 -7.69 4.17
N THR A 34 -7.25 -8.81 4.77
CA THR A 34 -6.65 -10.13 4.47
C THR A 34 -6.85 -10.49 3.00
N ALA A 35 -8.08 -10.35 2.48
CA ALA A 35 -8.39 -10.62 1.08
C ALA A 35 -7.56 -9.71 0.14
N ILE A 36 -7.47 -8.41 0.42
CA ILE A 36 -6.70 -7.46 -0.38
C ILE A 36 -5.22 -7.84 -0.40
N ASN A 37 -4.63 -8.13 0.76
CA ASN A 37 -3.23 -8.54 0.89
C ASN A 37 -2.92 -9.78 0.04
N ASP A 38 -3.79 -10.77 0.07
CA ASP A 38 -3.58 -12.01 -0.69
C ASP A 38 -3.78 -11.83 -2.19
N PHE A 39 -4.82 -11.11 -2.62
CA PHE A 39 -5.00 -10.76 -4.03
C PHE A 39 -3.82 -9.94 -4.55
N MET A 40 -3.35 -8.95 -3.79
CA MET A 40 -2.19 -8.15 -4.15
C MET A 40 -0.94 -9.02 -4.26
N HIS A 41 -0.63 -9.84 -3.25
CA HIS A 41 0.54 -10.70 -3.30
C HIS A 41 0.51 -11.65 -4.51
N LEU A 42 -0.63 -12.28 -4.78
CA LEU A 42 -0.80 -13.14 -5.97
C LEU A 42 -0.54 -12.37 -7.26
N ALA A 43 -1.14 -11.19 -7.43
CA ALA A 43 -0.91 -10.35 -8.61
C ALA A 43 0.57 -10.00 -8.79
N LEU A 44 1.28 -9.66 -7.72
CA LEU A 44 2.68 -9.24 -7.77
C LEU A 44 3.66 -10.40 -8.01
N VAL A 45 3.30 -11.62 -7.62
CA VAL A 45 4.07 -12.84 -7.92
C VAL A 45 3.81 -13.32 -9.35
N GLU A 46 2.58 -13.20 -9.85
CA GLU A 46 2.21 -13.72 -11.16
C GLU A 46 2.56 -12.74 -12.30
N CYS A 47 2.36 -11.45 -12.08
CA CYS A 47 2.48 -10.40 -13.10
C CYS A 47 3.76 -9.57 -12.93
N ASP A 48 4.36 -9.18 -14.05
CA ASP A 48 5.63 -8.43 -14.12
C ASP A 48 5.46 -6.97 -14.54
N SER A 49 4.23 -6.53 -14.79
CA SER A 49 3.92 -5.21 -15.33
C SER A 49 2.58 -4.68 -14.82
N ALA A 50 2.42 -3.36 -14.84
CA ALA A 50 1.20 -2.70 -14.39
C ALA A 50 -0.04 -3.15 -15.18
N ASP A 51 0.09 -3.34 -16.49
CA ASP A 51 -1.02 -3.75 -17.36
C ASP A 51 -1.40 -5.22 -17.13
N ALA A 52 -0.43 -6.10 -16.90
CA ALA A 52 -0.69 -7.47 -16.49
C ALA A 52 -1.39 -7.53 -15.13
N VAL A 53 -0.93 -6.74 -14.14
CA VAL A 53 -1.58 -6.63 -12.82
C VAL A 53 -3.02 -6.12 -12.95
N LYS A 54 -3.26 -5.07 -13.75
CA LYS A 54 -4.62 -4.55 -13.99
C LYS A 54 -5.54 -5.61 -14.60
N THR A 55 -5.04 -6.32 -15.62
CA THR A 55 -5.79 -7.39 -16.29
C THR A 55 -6.09 -8.54 -15.33
N TRP A 56 -5.12 -8.92 -14.50
CA TRP A 56 -5.30 -9.95 -13.48
C TRP A 56 -6.37 -9.53 -12.47
N VAL A 57 -6.23 -8.33 -11.89
CA VAL A 57 -7.17 -7.78 -10.89
C VAL A 57 -8.59 -7.65 -11.44
N ALA A 58 -8.76 -7.32 -12.72
CA ALA A 58 -10.07 -7.22 -13.35
C ALA A 58 -10.85 -8.54 -13.37
N ASN A 59 -10.15 -9.68 -13.26
CA ASN A 59 -10.75 -11.02 -13.22
C ASN A 59 -10.93 -11.55 -11.78
N GLN A 60 -10.61 -10.74 -10.76
CA GLN A 60 -10.71 -11.13 -9.36
C GLN A 60 -11.71 -10.22 -8.62
N PRO A 61 -12.32 -10.69 -7.51
CA PRO A 61 -13.25 -9.87 -6.73
C PRO A 61 -12.54 -8.86 -5.81
N LEU A 62 -11.30 -8.47 -6.13
CA LEU A 62 -10.51 -7.51 -5.34
C LEU A 62 -11.22 -6.16 -5.19
N GLN A 63 -11.97 -5.71 -6.20
CA GLN A 63 -12.70 -4.45 -6.10
C GLN A 63 -13.75 -4.48 -4.99
N ILE A 64 -14.41 -5.62 -4.77
CA ILE A 64 -15.40 -5.78 -3.69
C ILE A 64 -14.70 -5.63 -2.34
N ALA A 65 -13.55 -6.29 -2.15
CA ALA A 65 -12.77 -6.18 -0.93
C ALA A 65 -12.28 -4.74 -0.68
N LEU A 66 -11.75 -4.06 -1.72
CA LEU A 66 -11.31 -2.67 -1.63
C LEU A 66 -12.46 -1.72 -1.28
N ASP A 67 -13.63 -1.88 -1.90
CA ASP A 67 -14.80 -1.05 -1.64
C ASP A 67 -15.32 -1.24 -0.21
N GLY A 68 -15.38 -2.49 0.27
CA GLY A 68 -15.72 -2.81 1.65
C GLY A 68 -14.74 -2.19 2.65
N PHE A 69 -13.43 -2.38 2.42
CA PHE A 69 -12.38 -1.82 3.26
C PHE A 69 -12.42 -0.29 3.32
N VAL A 70 -12.56 0.38 2.17
CA VAL A 70 -12.63 1.86 2.07
C VAL A 70 -13.87 2.40 2.76
N ARG A 71 -15.04 1.80 2.53
CA ARG A 71 -16.31 2.20 3.16
C ARG A 71 -16.23 2.13 4.67
N ILE A 72 -15.75 1.01 5.21
CA ILE A 72 -15.61 0.83 6.66
C ILE A 72 -14.55 1.78 7.23
N SER A 73 -13.43 1.97 6.52
CA SER A 73 -12.40 2.93 6.93
C SER A 73 -12.93 4.35 7.03
N ASN A 74 -13.74 4.79 6.06
CA ASN A 74 -14.40 6.09 6.09
C ASN A 74 -15.32 6.26 7.31
N PHE A 75 -16.13 5.22 7.59
CA PHE A 75 -17.07 5.25 8.71
C PHE A 75 -16.35 5.36 10.05
N VAL A 76 -15.27 4.59 10.24
CA VAL A 76 -14.55 4.57 11.53
C VAL A 76 -13.83 5.90 11.79
N ILE A 77 -13.32 6.56 10.76
CA ILE A 77 -12.66 7.86 10.91
C ILE A 77 -13.68 8.97 11.20
N ALA A 78 -14.86 8.90 10.58
CA ALA A 78 -15.94 9.84 10.85
C ALA A 78 -16.51 9.70 12.27
N GLU A 79 -16.58 8.48 12.80
CA GLU A 79 -17.10 8.17 14.14
C GLU A 79 -16.08 7.37 14.97
N PRO A 80 -14.99 8.00 15.45
CA PRO A 80 -13.93 7.29 16.15
C PRO A 80 -14.44 6.77 17.51
N ARG A 81 -14.67 5.46 17.59
CA ARG A 81 -14.95 4.76 18.85
C ARG A 81 -13.66 4.16 19.41
N SER A 82 -13.49 4.25 20.73
CA SER A 82 -12.31 3.70 21.42
C SER A 82 -12.14 2.19 21.24
N GLU A 83 -13.23 1.49 20.95
CA GLU A 83 -13.22 0.07 20.62
C GLU A 83 -12.65 -0.17 19.22
N TRP A 84 -12.99 0.64 18.23
CA TRP A 84 -12.55 0.48 16.83
C TRP A 84 -11.10 0.88 16.58
N THR A 85 -10.58 1.87 17.32
CA THR A 85 -9.17 2.28 17.19
C THR A 85 -8.18 1.17 17.55
N ARG A 86 -8.58 0.19 18.36
CA ARG A 86 -7.76 -1.02 18.64
C ARG A 86 -7.77 -2.05 17.52
N TYR A 87 -8.75 -1.97 16.62
CA TYR A 87 -8.98 -2.94 15.55
C TYR A 87 -8.53 -2.44 14.17
N PHE A 88 -8.21 -1.15 14.04
CA PHE A 88 -7.33 -0.66 12.97
C PHE A 88 -5.90 -1.13 13.25
N GLN A 89 -5.71 -2.45 13.19
CA GLN A 89 -4.39 -3.09 13.21
C GLN A 89 -3.64 -2.81 11.91
N SER A 90 -4.33 -2.38 10.85
CA SER A 90 -3.73 -1.86 9.63
C SER A 90 -2.98 -0.58 9.96
N GLY A 91 -1.71 -0.74 10.33
CA GLY A 91 -0.82 0.38 10.52
C GLY A 91 -0.62 1.18 9.24
N ASN A 92 0.03 2.34 9.35
CA ASN A 92 0.28 3.24 8.22
C ASN A 92 0.90 2.52 7.02
N TYR A 93 1.70 1.48 7.27
CA TYR A 93 2.26 0.60 6.25
C TYR A 93 1.23 0.06 5.25
N LEU A 94 0.17 -0.61 5.71
CA LEU A 94 -0.77 -1.31 4.83
C LEU A 94 -1.63 -0.33 4.04
N LEU A 95 -2.12 0.73 4.70
CA LEU A 95 -2.88 1.78 4.03
C LEU A 95 -2.05 2.45 2.92
N ILE A 96 -0.77 2.71 3.17
CA ILE A 96 0.14 3.24 2.15
C ILE A 96 0.41 2.21 1.06
N ALA A 97 0.60 0.93 1.39
CA ALA A 97 0.78 -0.12 0.39
C ALA A 97 -0.45 -0.20 -0.54
N PHE A 98 -1.66 -0.21 0.03
CA PHE A 98 -2.91 -0.20 -0.72
C PHE A 98 -3.07 1.07 -1.55
N SER A 99 -2.64 2.21 -1.03
CA SER A 99 -2.62 3.47 -1.76
C SER A 99 -1.73 3.40 -3.00
N HIS A 100 -0.48 2.95 -2.87
CA HIS A 100 0.41 2.78 -4.03
C HIS A 100 -0.19 1.83 -5.05
N PHE A 101 -0.73 0.70 -4.58
CA PHE A 101 -1.34 -0.29 -5.46
C PHE A 101 -2.54 0.29 -6.22
N CYS A 102 -3.46 0.96 -5.53
CA CYS A 102 -4.58 1.67 -6.14
C CYS A 102 -4.09 2.69 -7.18
N SER A 103 -3.04 3.47 -6.87
CA SER A 103 -2.47 4.41 -7.84
C SER A 103 -1.86 3.70 -9.05
N ALA A 104 -1.19 2.56 -8.88
CA ALA A 104 -0.65 1.76 -9.97
C ALA A 104 -1.76 1.20 -10.89
N LEU A 105 -2.95 0.93 -10.32
CA LEU A 105 -4.15 0.55 -11.05
C LEU A 105 -4.87 1.73 -11.72
N GLY A 106 -4.44 2.98 -11.50
CA GLY A 106 -5.11 4.19 -11.99
C GLY A 106 -6.30 4.64 -11.14
N GLN A 107 -6.47 4.08 -9.94
CA GLN A 107 -7.55 4.41 -9.00
C GLN A 107 -7.12 5.55 -8.07
N HIS A 108 -6.82 6.71 -8.66
CA HIS A 108 -6.17 7.83 -7.97
C HIS A 108 -6.98 8.41 -6.80
N GLU A 109 -8.31 8.49 -6.93
CA GLU A 109 -9.16 8.99 -5.84
C GLU A 109 -9.12 8.07 -4.62
N ARG A 110 -9.19 6.75 -4.86
CA ARG A 110 -9.08 5.74 -3.80
C ARG A 110 -7.69 5.75 -3.17
N ALA A 111 -6.65 5.87 -3.97
CA ALA A 111 -5.27 6.02 -3.48
C ALA A 111 -5.15 7.25 -2.56
N ARG A 112 -5.61 8.41 -3.03
CA ARG A 112 -5.58 9.65 -2.24
C ARG A 112 -6.30 9.48 -0.91
N PHE A 113 -7.51 8.93 -0.92
CA PHE A 113 -8.26 8.67 0.31
C PHE A 113 -7.46 7.79 1.28
N LEU A 114 -6.95 6.64 0.83
CA LEU A 114 -6.15 5.74 1.68
C LEU A 114 -4.89 6.41 2.23
N SER A 115 -4.22 7.25 1.44
CA SER A 115 -3.04 7.99 1.89
C SER A 115 -3.35 9.02 2.97
N GLN A 116 -4.51 9.69 2.88
CA GLN A 116 -4.93 10.66 3.88
C GLN A 116 -5.22 9.98 5.21
N ILE A 117 -5.95 8.85 5.18
CA ILE A 117 -6.18 8.02 6.37
C ILE A 117 -4.86 7.61 6.98
N ALA A 118 -3.90 7.19 6.16
CA ALA A 118 -2.61 6.73 6.64
C ALA A 118 -1.81 7.82 7.38
N THR A 119 -2.20 9.10 7.36
CA THR A 119 -1.56 10.15 8.16
C THR A 119 -2.18 10.34 9.55
N GLU A 120 -3.30 9.69 9.84
CA GLU A 120 -4.02 9.86 11.09
C GLU A 120 -3.21 9.36 12.30
N PRO A 121 -3.12 10.13 13.40
CA PRO A 121 -2.26 9.83 14.54
C PRO A 121 -2.74 8.65 15.38
N VAL A 122 -3.98 8.19 15.17
CA VAL A 122 -4.59 7.08 15.91
C VAL A 122 -4.13 5.70 15.43
N LEU A 123 -3.41 5.64 14.31
CA LEU A 123 -2.95 4.39 13.71
C LEU A 123 -1.68 3.85 14.37
N PHE A 124 -1.59 2.53 14.47
CA PHE A 124 -0.38 1.86 14.95
C PHE A 124 0.73 1.96 13.90
N SER A 125 1.88 2.54 14.23
CA SER A 125 2.96 2.70 13.25
C SER A 125 4.34 2.74 13.86
N THR A 126 5.33 2.28 13.09
CA THR A 126 6.71 2.67 13.31
C THR A 126 6.89 4.15 12.93
N ALA A 127 7.93 4.78 13.49
CA ALA A 127 8.26 6.17 13.15
C ALA A 127 8.53 6.34 11.64
N PHE A 128 9.10 5.33 10.98
CA PHE A 128 9.34 5.34 9.54
C PHE A 128 8.05 5.44 8.73
N TRP A 129 7.10 4.53 8.95
CA TRP A 129 5.85 4.52 8.18
C TRP A 129 4.95 5.72 8.46
N ALA A 130 4.97 6.22 9.70
CA ALA A 130 4.25 7.44 10.05
C ALA A 130 4.78 8.62 9.26
N GLU A 131 6.11 8.73 9.12
CA GLU A 131 6.71 9.82 8.35
C GLU A 131 6.59 9.61 6.84
N TYR A 132 6.76 8.37 6.36
CA TYR A 132 6.53 8.01 4.96
C TYR A 132 5.13 8.41 4.50
N SER A 133 4.10 8.13 5.31
CA SER A 133 2.71 8.44 4.98
C SER A 133 2.50 9.94 4.74
N LYS A 134 3.11 10.80 5.56
CA LYS A 134 3.05 12.26 5.39
C LYS A 134 3.77 12.74 4.14
N VAL A 135 4.93 12.15 3.82
CA VAL A 135 5.66 12.47 2.58
C VAL A 135 4.81 12.11 1.36
N TYR A 136 4.19 10.93 1.37
CA TYR A 136 3.36 10.46 0.27
C TYR A 136 2.06 11.27 0.14
N ASP A 137 1.38 11.61 1.24
CA ASP A 137 0.22 12.52 1.22
C ASP A 137 0.61 13.91 0.65
N ALA A 138 1.72 14.48 1.10
CA ALA A 138 2.22 15.75 0.60
C ALA A 138 2.48 15.71 -0.92
N LEU A 139 3.15 14.65 -1.41
CA LEU A 139 3.35 14.43 -2.84
C LEU A 139 2.02 14.34 -3.59
N SER A 140 1.08 13.52 -3.09
CA SER A 140 -0.22 13.30 -3.75
C SER A 140 -1.09 14.57 -3.81
N THR A 141 -0.84 15.52 -2.90
CA THR A 141 -1.55 16.80 -2.82
C THR A 141 -0.75 17.98 -3.39
N GLY A 142 0.42 17.72 -3.98
CA GLY A 142 1.28 18.77 -4.56
C GLY A 142 1.86 19.74 -3.55
N ARG A 143 1.96 19.34 -2.27
CA ARG A 143 2.53 20.15 -1.19
C ARG A 143 3.98 19.77 -0.93
N TYR A 144 4.79 20.75 -0.55
CA TYR A 144 6.12 20.46 -0.03
C TYR A 144 6.05 19.92 1.40
N TYR A 145 6.89 18.93 1.70
CA TYR A 145 7.06 18.40 3.05
C TYR A 145 8.53 18.02 3.30
N SER A 146 9.03 18.34 4.48
CA SER A 146 10.39 18.02 4.93
C SER A 146 10.33 16.98 6.04
N PRO A 147 10.63 15.70 5.74
CA PRO A 147 10.43 14.63 6.70
C PRO A 147 11.50 14.59 7.79
N LYS A 148 11.10 14.11 8.96
CA LYS A 148 11.97 13.89 10.12
C LYS A 148 12.06 12.40 10.44
N PHE A 149 12.92 11.67 9.74
CA PHE A 149 13.15 10.27 10.01
C PHE A 149 14.01 10.06 11.26
N GLY A 150 13.63 9.10 12.09
CA GLY A 150 14.46 8.55 13.15
C GLY A 150 15.40 7.47 12.62
N LYS A 151 15.79 6.54 13.50
CA LYS A 151 16.57 5.37 13.12
C LYS A 151 15.71 4.41 12.28
N PHE A 152 16.22 4.01 11.12
CA PHE A 152 15.59 3.01 10.28
C PHE A 152 15.70 1.60 10.89
N ALA A 153 14.61 0.85 10.85
CA ALA A 153 14.64 -0.58 11.07
C ALA A 153 15.33 -1.29 9.89
N PHE A 154 15.61 -2.58 10.04
CA PHE A 154 16.31 -3.37 9.03
C PHE A 154 15.60 -3.36 7.67
N LEU A 155 14.27 -3.47 7.66
CA LEU A 155 13.47 -3.56 6.44
C LEU A 155 13.22 -2.19 5.80
N ASP A 156 13.15 -1.13 6.62
CA ASP A 156 12.93 0.25 6.16
C ASP A 156 13.99 0.70 5.15
N LYS A 157 15.23 0.17 5.22
CA LYS A 157 16.32 0.53 4.30
C LYS A 157 15.94 0.27 2.84
N TYR A 158 15.19 -0.80 2.55
CA TYR A 158 14.78 -1.15 1.18
C TYR A 158 13.71 -0.19 0.65
N VAL A 159 12.94 0.43 1.57
CA VAL A 159 11.84 1.33 1.23
C VAL A 159 12.24 2.80 1.33
N SER A 160 13.34 3.12 2.01
CA SER A 160 13.81 4.49 2.16
C SER A 160 14.05 5.21 0.82
N CYS A 161 14.54 4.49 -0.20
CA CYS A 161 14.79 5.05 -1.54
C CYS A 161 13.55 5.64 -2.23
N TYR A 162 12.34 5.13 -1.92
CA TYR A 162 11.12 5.71 -2.46
C TYR A 162 10.85 7.12 -1.92
N VAL A 163 11.29 7.40 -0.69
CA VAL A 163 11.20 8.74 -0.10
C VAL A 163 12.07 9.72 -0.88
N ASP A 164 13.28 9.32 -1.26
CA ASP A 164 14.18 10.17 -2.05
C ASP A 164 13.56 10.56 -3.39
N LEU A 165 12.85 9.64 -4.05
CA LEU A 165 12.09 9.95 -5.26
C LEU A 165 10.98 10.99 -4.99
N MET A 166 10.21 10.81 -3.91
CA MET A 166 9.14 11.76 -3.55
C MET A 166 9.71 13.16 -3.28
N LEU A 167 10.84 13.25 -2.57
CA LEU A 167 11.52 14.50 -2.26
C LEU A 167 12.08 15.17 -3.51
N ALA A 168 12.74 14.42 -4.38
CA ALA A 168 13.27 14.92 -5.64
C ALA A 168 12.16 15.54 -6.50
N VAL A 169 10.97 14.90 -6.56
CA VAL A 169 9.82 15.45 -7.27
C VAL A 169 9.35 16.76 -6.65
N MET A 170 9.15 16.82 -5.33
CA MET A 170 8.68 18.02 -4.64
C MET A 170 9.67 19.19 -4.74
N GLN A 171 10.96 18.91 -4.95
CA GLN A 171 12.03 19.90 -5.08
C GLN A 171 12.37 20.26 -6.53
N GLY A 172 11.76 19.59 -7.51
CA GLY A 172 12.05 19.80 -8.93
C GLY A 172 13.43 19.28 -9.37
N GLU A 173 13.97 18.29 -8.66
CA GLU A 173 15.27 17.69 -8.93
C GLU A 173 15.21 16.59 -10.02
N PRO A 174 16.34 16.25 -10.65
CA PRO A 174 16.42 15.13 -11.59
C PRO A 174 16.06 13.78 -10.94
N LEU A 175 15.19 13.01 -11.59
CA LEU A 175 14.66 11.75 -11.04
C LEU A 175 15.51 10.52 -11.34
N GLY A 176 16.52 10.63 -12.20
CA GLY A 176 17.29 9.48 -12.70
C GLY A 176 17.99 8.69 -11.59
N SER A 177 18.66 9.37 -10.65
CA SER A 177 19.37 8.69 -9.57
C SER A 177 18.42 8.04 -8.55
N PRO A 178 17.36 8.71 -8.05
CA PRO A 178 16.37 8.05 -7.20
C PRO A 178 15.71 6.83 -7.84
N LEU A 179 15.38 6.89 -9.14
CA LEU A 179 14.77 5.77 -9.86
C LEU A 179 15.71 4.57 -9.98
N ALA A 180 16.98 4.81 -10.30
CA ALA A 180 17.98 3.75 -10.38
C ALA A 180 18.23 3.08 -9.02
N GLU A 181 18.19 3.85 -7.93
CA GLU A 181 18.32 3.32 -6.58
C GLU A 181 17.12 2.46 -6.18
N ILE A 182 15.89 2.85 -6.54
CA ILE A 182 14.69 2.02 -6.35
C ILE A 182 14.84 0.68 -7.05
N ASP A 183 15.24 0.67 -8.34
CA ASP A 183 15.41 -0.57 -9.10
C ASP A 183 16.45 -1.49 -8.44
N ARG A 184 17.55 -0.92 -7.95
CA ARG A 184 18.57 -1.65 -7.22
C ARG A 184 18.03 -2.24 -5.92
N GLN A 185 17.32 -1.46 -5.12
CA GLN A 185 16.77 -1.90 -3.83
C GLN A 185 15.69 -2.97 -3.99
N PHE A 186 14.85 -2.87 -5.02
CA PHE A 186 13.85 -3.88 -5.34
C PHE A 186 14.50 -5.25 -5.62
N ILE A 187 15.55 -5.28 -6.45
CA ILE A 187 16.32 -6.50 -6.73
C ILE A 187 16.96 -7.05 -5.45
N LEU A 188 17.60 -6.19 -4.65
CA LEU A 188 18.26 -6.62 -3.41
C LEU A 188 17.27 -7.16 -2.38
N ARG A 189 16.09 -6.57 -2.29
CA ARG A 189 15.03 -6.98 -1.37
C ARG A 189 14.51 -8.37 -1.71
N ASN A 190 14.21 -8.62 -3.00
CA ASN A 190 13.81 -9.93 -3.52
C ASN A 190 14.91 -11.01 -3.43
N ALA A 191 16.17 -10.64 -3.12
CA ALA A 191 17.28 -11.58 -2.95
C ALA A 191 17.71 -11.76 -1.48
N ASP A 192 17.14 -10.99 -0.54
CA ASP A 192 17.59 -11.02 0.86
C ASP A 192 16.99 -12.20 1.64
N ARG A 193 17.80 -13.25 1.84
CA ARG A 193 17.46 -14.46 2.59
C ARG A 193 17.40 -14.27 4.11
N ARG A 194 17.73 -13.08 4.62
CA ARG A 194 17.60 -12.77 6.05
C ARG A 194 16.17 -12.41 6.44
N MET A 195 15.32 -12.10 5.46
CA MET A 195 13.90 -11.89 5.67
C MET A 195 13.20 -13.23 5.84
N ASN A 196 12.34 -13.35 6.85
CA ASN A 196 11.53 -14.55 7.06
C ASN A 196 10.04 -14.25 6.82
N ASP A 197 9.23 -15.29 6.64
CA ASP A 197 7.78 -15.16 6.38
C ASP A 197 6.99 -14.50 7.51
N ALA A 198 7.55 -14.46 8.72
CA ALA A 198 6.95 -13.76 9.84
C ALA A 198 7.16 -12.23 9.76
N ASP A 199 8.00 -11.76 8.84
CA ASP A 199 8.17 -10.33 8.59
C ASP A 199 6.90 -9.78 7.92
N ALA A 200 6.30 -8.77 8.57
CA ALA A 200 5.00 -8.17 8.24
C ALA A 200 4.89 -7.46 6.86
N TYR A 201 5.82 -7.71 5.94
CA TYR A 201 6.00 -6.99 4.67
C TYR A 201 5.90 -7.89 3.43
N MET A 202 5.13 -8.98 3.50
CA MET A 202 5.04 -9.99 2.43
C MET A 202 4.59 -9.48 1.04
N ILE A 203 3.95 -8.31 0.98
CA ILE A 203 3.44 -7.73 -0.28
C ILE A 203 4.58 -7.32 -1.21
N GLU A 204 5.73 -6.92 -0.66
CA GLU A 204 6.86 -6.38 -1.42
C GLU A 204 7.88 -7.46 -1.85
N GLY A 205 7.55 -8.73 -1.62
CA GLY A 205 8.36 -9.91 -1.92
C GLY A 205 9.29 -10.37 -0.79
N SER A 206 10.18 -11.29 -1.09
CA SER A 206 11.34 -11.70 -0.27
C SER A 206 12.19 -12.66 -1.11
N ALA A 207 13.30 -13.18 -0.56
CA ALA A 207 14.03 -14.26 -1.22
C ALA A 207 13.23 -15.57 -1.31
N GLU A 208 12.31 -15.81 -0.37
CA GLU A 208 11.46 -17.00 -0.35
C GLU A 208 10.29 -16.85 -1.33
N TYR A 209 9.69 -15.65 -1.38
CA TYR A 209 8.58 -15.31 -2.26
C TYR A 209 8.87 -14.03 -3.06
N PRO A 210 9.75 -14.10 -4.08
CA PRO A 210 10.08 -12.93 -4.87
C PRO A 210 8.86 -12.46 -5.67
N VAL A 211 8.64 -11.14 -5.68
CA VAL A 211 7.62 -10.52 -6.54
C VAL A 211 8.27 -10.00 -7.82
N LYS A 212 7.53 -10.02 -8.92
CA LYS A 212 8.01 -9.63 -10.24
C LYS A 212 7.77 -8.15 -10.56
N PHE A 213 6.87 -7.50 -9.81
CA PHE A 213 6.45 -6.13 -10.07
C PHE A 213 6.58 -5.23 -8.85
N ASP A 214 7.25 -4.09 -9.03
CA ASP A 214 7.37 -3.04 -8.02
C ASP A 214 6.16 -2.10 -8.09
N PHE A 215 5.12 -2.46 -7.34
CA PHE A 215 3.89 -1.66 -7.27
C PHE A 215 4.11 -0.30 -6.61
N ARG A 216 5.12 -0.13 -5.75
CA ARG A 216 5.40 1.15 -5.09
C ARG A 216 5.95 2.14 -6.08
N LYS A 217 6.95 1.73 -6.87
CA LYS A 217 7.50 2.54 -7.97
C LYS A 217 6.41 2.90 -8.96
N ALA A 218 5.64 1.92 -9.43
CA ALA A 218 4.56 2.15 -10.38
C ALA A 218 3.49 3.11 -9.82
N GLY A 219 3.09 2.90 -8.57
CA GLY A 219 2.13 3.75 -7.87
C GLY A 219 2.62 5.19 -7.73
N LEU A 220 3.88 5.39 -7.37
CA LEU A 220 4.50 6.73 -7.30
C LEU A 220 4.53 7.42 -8.64
N LEU A 221 5.01 6.74 -9.69
CA LEU A 221 5.05 7.32 -11.04
C LEU A 221 3.65 7.72 -11.52
N ALA A 222 2.64 6.88 -11.25
CA ALA A 222 1.25 7.17 -11.55
C ALA A 222 0.72 8.37 -10.74
N THR A 223 1.07 8.47 -9.45
CA THR A 223 0.72 9.63 -8.59
C THR A 223 1.37 10.91 -9.13
N ILE A 224 2.67 10.89 -9.44
CA ILE A 224 3.43 12.03 -9.97
C ILE A 224 2.82 12.52 -11.29
N ALA A 225 2.47 11.59 -12.18
CA ALA A 225 1.83 11.92 -13.44
C ALA A 225 0.48 12.61 -13.20
N HIS A 226 -0.37 12.04 -12.35
CA HIS A 226 -1.69 12.58 -12.02
C HIS A 226 -1.65 13.98 -11.37
N THR A 227 -0.76 14.19 -10.40
CA THR A 227 -0.60 15.49 -9.73
C THR A 227 -0.12 16.57 -10.71
N LYS A 228 0.74 16.21 -11.67
CA LYS A 228 1.22 17.16 -12.71
C LYS A 228 0.15 17.49 -13.75
N THR A 229 -0.70 16.55 -14.14
CA THR A 229 -1.83 16.85 -15.05
C THR A 229 -2.96 17.63 -14.39
N GLY A 230 -3.12 17.53 -13.07
CA GLY A 230 -4.06 18.37 -12.30
C GLY A 230 -3.56 19.81 -12.07
N ALA A 231 -2.25 20.06 -12.23
CA ALA A 231 -1.61 21.36 -12.08
C ALA A 231 -1.51 22.14 -13.40
N ILE A 232 -2.58 22.13 -14.21
CA ILE A 232 -2.71 23.11 -15.30
C ILE A 232 -2.94 24.48 -14.64
N ILE A 233 -1.97 25.36 -14.89
CA ILE A 233 -1.89 26.79 -14.53
C ILE A 233 -3.15 27.53 -14.99
#